data_AF-A0A392Q1G6-F1
#
_entry.id   AF-A0A392Q1G6-F1
#
_cell.length_a   1.000
_cell.length_b   1.000
_cell.length_c   1.000
_cell.angle_alpha   90.00
_cell.angle_beta   90.00
_cell.angle_gamma   90.00
#
_symmetry.space_group_name_H-M   'P 1'
#
loop_
_entity.id
_entity.type
_entity.pdbx_description
1 polymer ?
#
loop_
_entity_poly.entity_id
_entity_poly.type
_entity_poly.pdbx_seq_one_letter_code
_entity_poly.pdbx_strand_id
1 'polypeptide(L)'
;GGETHVIISTCLPRVMNLEPLKLSYLSGVEAMSLMLPSGKDYTVAEMDALRTIEEKLGRLTLGLAIIGGILSELPITPSRLLDTINRMPLKEMSSWSSKEAHAFRKNTFLLQLFDVCFSVFDHADGPRSLATRMHTRYRENIRRLVCGEDC
;
A
#
# COMPACT_ATOMS: atom_id res chain seq x y z
N GLY A 1 7.72 -32.07 -25.22
CA GLY A 1 6.57 -31.29 -24.74
C GLY A 1 7.12 -30.06 -24.07
N GLY A 2 6.73 -28.87 -24.54
CA GLY A 2 7.25 -27.58 -24.08
C GLY A 2 6.18 -26.52 -24.28
N GLU A 3 5.05 -26.68 -23.59
CA GLU A 3 3.95 -25.73 -23.67
C GLU A 3 4.29 -24.51 -22.81
N THR A 4 4.20 -23.32 -23.41
CA THR A 4 4.43 -22.05 -22.71
C THR A 4 3.11 -21.61 -22.08
N HIS A 5 3.11 -21.47 -20.76
CA HIS A 5 1.97 -20.95 -20.01
C HIS A 5 2.11 -19.44 -19.81
N VAL A 6 1.02 -18.70 -20.01
CA VAL A 6 0.99 -17.23 -19.86
C VAL A 6 -0.13 -16.87 -18.88
N ILE A 7 0.19 -16.04 -17.89
CA ILE A 7 -0.77 -15.44 -16.96
C ILE A 7 -0.98 -13.98 -17.38
N ILE A 8 -2.24 -13.56 -17.51
CA ILE A 8 -2.60 -12.20 -17.89
C ILE A 8 -3.46 -11.59 -16.77
N SER A 9 -3.02 -10.48 -16.20
CA SER A 9 -3.83 -9.67 -15.29
C SER A 9 -4.46 -8.50 -16.07
N THR A 10 -5.73 -8.20 -15.81
CA THR A 10 -6.48 -7.18 -16.55
C THR A 10 -7.52 -6.51 -15.67
N CYS A 11 -7.81 -5.23 -15.95
CA CYS A 11 -8.97 -4.51 -15.38
C CYS A 11 -10.19 -4.54 -16.32
N LEU A 12 -10.07 -5.14 -17.50
CA LEU A 12 -11.19 -5.30 -18.42
C LEU A 12 -12.06 -6.48 -17.97
N PRO A 13 -13.40 -6.36 -18.04
CA PRO A 13 -14.30 -7.43 -17.61
C PRO A 13 -14.18 -8.70 -18.46
N ARG A 14 -13.65 -8.59 -19.68
CA ARG A 14 -13.35 -9.70 -20.57
C ARG A 14 -12.14 -9.36 -21.42
N VAL A 15 -11.24 -10.33 -21.59
CA VAL A 15 -10.13 -10.27 -22.54
C VAL A 15 -10.19 -11.54 -23.36
N MET A 16 -10.36 -11.38 -24.68
CA MET A 16 -10.55 -12.49 -25.62
C MET A 16 -11.78 -13.35 -25.26
N ASN A 17 -11.73 -14.64 -25.57
CA ASN A 17 -12.77 -15.62 -25.26
C ASN A 17 -12.48 -16.44 -23.99
N LEU A 18 -11.62 -15.93 -23.09
CA LEU A 18 -11.28 -16.60 -21.84
C LEU A 18 -12.22 -16.15 -20.71
N GLU A 19 -12.51 -17.06 -19.78
CA GLU A 19 -13.21 -16.75 -18.53
C GLU A 19 -12.18 -16.27 -17.50
N PRO A 20 -12.25 -15.00 -17.05
CA PRO A 20 -11.28 -14.47 -16.10
C PRO A 20 -11.55 -14.97 -14.68
N LEU A 21 -10.51 -15.38 -13.97
CA LEU A 21 -10.57 -15.57 -12.52
C LEU A 21 -10.78 -14.21 -11.85
N LYS A 22 -11.94 -14.02 -11.21
CA LYS A 22 -12.24 -12.79 -10.47
C LYS A 22 -11.50 -12.80 -9.14
N LEU A 23 -10.70 -11.77 -8.89
CA LEU A 23 -10.10 -11.53 -7.59
C LEU A 23 -11.15 -10.94 -6.63
N SER A 24 -11.30 -11.55 -5.45
CA SER A 24 -12.13 -11.04 -4.38
C SER A 24 -11.45 -9.89 -3.65
N TYR A 25 -12.24 -9.02 -3.03
CA TYR A 25 -11.72 -8.04 -2.08
C TYR A 25 -11.22 -8.75 -0.82
N LEU A 26 -10.27 -8.12 -0.15
CA LEU A 26 -9.78 -8.59 1.14
C LEU A 26 -10.87 -8.47 2.21
N SER A 27 -10.91 -9.46 3.09
CA SER A 27 -11.62 -9.36 4.36
C SER A 27 -10.96 -8.29 5.26
N GLY A 28 -11.68 -7.82 6.28
CA GLY A 28 -11.11 -6.86 7.23
C GLY A 28 -9.86 -7.40 7.93
N VAL A 29 -9.82 -8.71 8.23
CA VAL A 29 -8.65 -9.34 8.87
C VAL A 29 -7.45 -9.32 7.93
N GLU A 30 -7.61 -9.69 6.66
CA GLU A 30 -6.52 -9.64 5.68
C GLU A 30 -6.06 -8.21 5.41
N ALA A 31 -6.98 -7.25 5.35
CA ALA A 31 -6.66 -5.84 5.19
C ALA A 31 -5.82 -5.30 6.35
N MET A 32 -6.18 -5.66 7.59
CA MET A 32 -5.42 -5.30 8.78
C MET A 32 -4.03 -5.97 8.77
N SER A 33 -3.93 -7.24 8.38
CA SER A 33 -2.64 -7.94 8.25
C SER A 33 -1.69 -7.31 7.23
N LEU A 34 -2.20 -6.62 6.20
CA LEU A 34 -1.36 -5.87 5.26
C LEU A 34 -0.79 -4.57 5.86
N MET A 35 -1.50 -3.96 6.81
CA MET A 35 -1.07 -2.70 7.44
C MET A 35 -0.22 -2.90 8.68
N LEU A 36 -0.38 -4.03 9.38
CA LEU A 36 0.30 -4.32 10.63
C LEU A 36 1.73 -4.80 10.36
N PRO A 37 2.77 -4.07 10.82
CA PRO A 37 4.14 -4.57 10.77
C PRO A 37 4.26 -5.80 11.70
N SER A 38 4.88 -6.87 11.21
CA SER A 38 5.14 -8.06 12.02
C SER A 38 5.91 -7.70 13.30
N GLY A 39 5.42 -8.17 14.45
CA GLY A 39 6.09 -8.01 15.75
C GLY A 39 5.90 -6.65 16.43
N LYS A 40 4.94 -5.81 15.98
CA LYS A 40 4.54 -4.61 16.72
C LYS A 40 3.23 -4.84 17.48
N ASP A 41 3.29 -4.65 18.80
CA ASP A 41 2.11 -4.60 19.65
C ASP A 41 1.57 -3.17 19.69
N TYR A 42 0.37 -2.98 19.14
CA TYR A 42 -0.33 -1.71 19.18
C TYR A 42 -1.34 -1.68 20.33
N THR A 43 -1.46 -0.51 20.97
CA THR A 43 -2.53 -0.28 21.95
C THR A 43 -3.89 -0.28 21.25
N VAL A 44 -4.97 -0.43 22.01
CA VAL A 44 -6.35 -0.39 21.47
C VAL A 44 -6.60 0.90 20.68
N ALA A 45 -6.12 2.04 21.17
CA ALA A 45 -6.28 3.32 20.49
C ALA A 45 -5.55 3.37 19.14
N GLU A 46 -4.36 2.78 19.03
CA GLU A 46 -3.62 2.70 17.76
C GLU A 46 -4.28 1.71 16.79
N MET A 47 -4.88 0.64 17.29
CA MET A 47 -5.70 -0.27 16.49
C MET A 47 -6.96 0.39 15.93
N ASP A 48 -7.61 1.26 16.70
CA ASP A 48 -8.77 2.03 16.23
C ASP A 48 -8.37 3.07 15.17
N ALA A 49 -7.19 3.68 15.30
CA ALA A 49 -6.63 4.53 14.24
C ALA A 49 -6.37 3.74 12.94
N LEU A 50 -5.83 2.51 13.03
CA LEU A 50 -5.67 1.63 11.88
C LEU A 50 -7.00 1.25 11.23
N ARG A 51 -8.04 0.95 12.03
CA ARG A 51 -9.39 0.68 11.50
C ARG A 51 -9.96 1.90 10.78
N THR A 52 -9.76 3.09 11.32
CA THR A 52 -10.16 4.34 10.66
C THR A 52 -9.45 4.54 9.32
N ILE A 53 -8.16 4.20 9.24
CA ILE A 53 -7.38 4.21 8.00
C ILE A 53 -7.93 3.18 7.00
N GLU A 54 -8.21 1.94 7.43
CA GLU A 54 -8.79 0.88 6.61
C GLU A 54 -10.09 1.35 5.93
N GLU A 55 -10.99 1.92 6.73
CA GLU A 55 -12.29 2.43 6.30
C GLU A 55 -12.13 3.55 5.28
N LYS A 56 -11.26 4.53 5.55
CA LYS A 56 -10.97 5.65 4.63
C LYS A 56 -10.34 5.18 3.31
N LEU A 57 -9.55 4.12 3.32
CA LEU A 57 -8.94 3.54 2.12
C LEU A 57 -9.89 2.63 1.33
N GLY A 58 -11.04 2.25 1.90
CA GLY A 58 -11.98 1.35 1.24
C GLY A 58 -11.35 -0.02 0.90
N ARG A 59 -10.41 -0.48 1.73
CA ARG A 59 -9.65 -1.73 1.55
C ARG A 59 -8.90 -1.86 0.21
N LEU A 60 -8.52 -0.73 -0.39
CA LEU A 60 -7.63 -0.74 -1.55
C LEU A 60 -6.24 -1.28 -1.14
N THR A 61 -5.88 -2.46 -1.67
CA THR A 61 -4.65 -3.19 -1.32
C THR A 61 -3.40 -2.34 -1.41
N LEU A 62 -3.28 -1.51 -2.45
CA LEU A 62 -2.16 -0.58 -2.62
C LEU A 62 -2.04 0.41 -1.45
N GLY A 63 -3.15 1.03 -1.05
CA GLY A 63 -3.16 1.98 0.07
C GLY A 63 -2.79 1.32 1.39
N LEU A 64 -3.37 0.14 1.66
CA LEU A 64 -3.07 -0.63 2.87
C LEU A 64 -1.59 -1.01 2.93
N ALA A 65 -1.01 -1.47 1.82
CA ALA A 65 0.41 -1.83 1.74
C ALA A 65 1.34 -0.62 1.97
N ILE A 66 0.97 0.58 1.49
CA ILE A 66 1.73 1.80 1.73
C ILE A 66 1.74 2.15 3.22
N ILE A 67 0.60 2.05 3.91
CA ILE A 67 0.51 2.27 5.36
C ILE A 67 1.43 1.30 6.10
N GLY A 68 1.35 0.00 5.80
CA GLY A 68 2.23 -1.01 6.39
C GLY A 68 3.71 -0.75 6.12
N GLY A 69 4.05 -0.29 4.91
CA GLY A 69 5.39 0.15 4.55
C GLY A 69 5.87 1.34 5.39
N ILE A 70 5.09 2.42 5.46
CA ILE A 70 5.42 3.61 6.24
C ILE A 70 5.61 3.28 7.72
N LEU A 71 4.66 2.55 8.33
CA LEU A 71 4.72 2.13 9.74
C LEU A 71 5.90 1.22 10.03
N SER A 72 6.34 0.44 9.05
CA SER A 72 7.50 -0.43 9.22
C SER A 72 8.82 0.32 9.10
N GLU A 73 8.89 1.35 8.26
CA GLU A 73 10.13 2.04 7.97
C GLU A 73 10.36 3.28 8.86
N LEU A 74 9.29 3.90 9.37
CA LEU A 74 9.36 5.08 10.22
C LEU A 74 8.91 4.75 11.66
N PRO A 75 9.54 5.37 12.67
CA PRO A 75 9.07 5.29 14.06
C PRO A 75 7.87 6.23 14.28
N ILE A 76 6.79 6.03 13.52
CA ILE A 76 5.53 6.78 13.63
C ILE A 76 4.40 5.86 14.11
N THR A 77 3.51 6.39 14.95
CA THR A 77 2.32 5.66 15.40
C THR A 77 1.19 5.76 14.36
N PRO A 78 0.30 4.76 14.26
CA PRO A 78 -0.88 4.84 13.40
C PRO A 78 -1.71 6.12 13.55
N SER A 79 -1.96 6.57 14.78
CA SER A 79 -2.67 7.82 15.10
C SER A 79 -1.98 9.04 14.48
N ARG A 80 -0.66 9.15 14.67
CA ARG A 80 0.16 10.24 14.12
C ARG A 80 0.21 10.19 12.59
N LEU A 81 0.26 9.01 12.00
CA LEU A 81 0.21 8.83 10.55
C LEU A 81 -1.16 9.29 10.00
N LEU A 82 -2.26 8.87 10.63
CA LEU A 82 -3.61 9.30 10.27
C LEU A 82 -3.74 10.83 10.32
N ASP A 83 -3.27 11.48 11.38
CA ASP A 83 -3.26 12.94 11.50
C ASP A 83 -2.43 13.60 10.40
N THR A 84 -1.27 13.03 10.08
CA THR A 84 -0.38 13.57 9.04
C THR A 84 -1.04 13.50 7.67
N ILE A 85 -1.70 12.38 7.34
CA ILE A 85 -2.44 12.23 6.08
C ILE A 85 -3.61 13.22 6.03
N ASN A 86 -4.40 13.32 7.10
CA ASN A 86 -5.55 14.24 7.13
C ASN A 86 -5.13 15.71 7.01
N ARG A 87 -3.90 16.07 7.41
CA ARG A 87 -3.34 17.42 7.30
C ARG A 87 -2.69 17.72 5.95
N MET A 88 -2.48 16.71 5.10
CA MET A 88 -1.88 16.95 3.78
C MET A 88 -2.82 17.79 2.92
N PRO A 89 -2.33 18.90 2.33
CA PRO A 89 -3.14 19.71 1.45
C PRO A 89 -3.51 18.90 0.22
N LEU A 90 -4.77 18.96 -0.19
CA LEU A 90 -5.19 18.44 -1.47
C LEU A 90 -4.65 19.38 -2.53
N LYS A 91 -3.46 19.08 -3.08
CA LYS A 91 -2.97 19.79 -4.27
C LYS A 91 -4.05 19.68 -5.33
N GLU A 92 -4.43 20.83 -5.90
CA GLU A 92 -5.40 20.87 -6.98
C GLU A 92 -4.96 19.89 -8.06
N MET A 93 -5.81 18.92 -8.39
CA MET A 93 -5.56 17.85 -9.37
C MET A 93 -5.49 18.38 -10.82
N SER A 94 -5.04 19.62 -11.01
CA SER A 94 -5.02 20.36 -12.27
C SER A 94 -4.00 19.81 -13.28
N SER A 95 -3.03 19.00 -12.82
CA SER A 95 -2.03 18.36 -13.68
C SER A 95 -2.39 16.94 -14.13
N TRP A 96 -3.48 16.37 -13.62
CA TRP A 96 -3.80 14.95 -13.81
C TRP A 96 -4.76 14.78 -15.00
N SER A 97 -4.41 13.94 -15.99
CA SER A 97 -5.21 13.67 -17.19
C SER A 97 -6.67 13.31 -16.83
N SER A 98 -7.65 13.87 -17.56
CA SER A 98 -9.09 13.75 -17.25
C SER A 98 -9.52 12.32 -16.88
N LYS A 99 -9.05 11.29 -17.59
CA LYS A 99 -9.43 9.89 -17.36
C LYS A 99 -8.89 9.32 -16.06
N GLU A 100 -7.63 9.57 -15.78
CA GLU A 100 -6.97 9.05 -14.60
C GLU A 100 -7.46 9.84 -13.36
N ALA A 101 -7.83 11.13 -13.53
CA ALA A 101 -8.36 11.98 -12.45
C ALA A 101 -9.69 11.43 -11.94
N HIS A 102 -10.51 10.81 -12.79
CA HIS A 102 -11.77 10.18 -12.39
C HIS A 102 -11.60 8.93 -11.52
N ALA A 103 -10.51 8.18 -11.68
CA ALA A 103 -10.25 6.99 -10.86
C ALA A 103 -9.81 7.38 -9.44
N PHE A 104 -8.92 8.37 -9.32
CA PHE A 104 -8.41 8.84 -8.03
C PHE A 104 -9.36 9.82 -7.31
N ARG A 105 -10.24 10.54 -8.02
CA ARG A 105 -11.31 11.37 -7.42
C ARG A 105 -12.22 10.61 -6.47
N LYS A 106 -12.29 9.27 -6.56
CA LYS A 106 -13.13 8.44 -5.69
C LYS A 106 -12.55 8.25 -4.29
N ASN A 107 -11.24 8.47 -4.11
CA ASN A 107 -10.60 8.34 -2.79
C ASN A 107 -9.55 9.44 -2.56
N THR A 108 -10.02 10.57 -2.06
CA THR A 108 -9.20 11.72 -1.66
C THR A 108 -8.15 11.37 -0.60
N PHE A 109 -8.46 10.45 0.31
CA PHE A 109 -7.55 10.02 1.37
C PHE A 109 -6.35 9.25 0.81
N LEU A 110 -6.55 8.45 -0.24
CA LEU A 110 -5.46 7.76 -0.94
C LEU A 110 -4.49 8.75 -1.61
N LEU A 111 -4.98 9.86 -2.15
CA LEU A 111 -4.11 10.90 -2.73
C LEU A 111 -3.25 11.58 -1.67
N GLN A 112 -3.85 11.94 -0.54
CA GLN A 112 -3.11 12.47 0.61
C GLN A 112 -2.06 11.47 1.11
N LEU A 113 -2.40 10.17 1.13
CA LEU A 113 -1.44 9.13 1.48
C LEU A 113 -0.26 9.07 0.51
N PHE A 114 -0.48 9.24 -0.80
CA PHE A 114 0.63 9.34 -1.75
C PHE A 114 1.50 10.56 -1.48
N ASP A 115 0.92 11.73 -1.19
CA ASP A 115 1.70 12.91 -0.84
C ASP A 115 2.54 12.69 0.43
N VAL A 116 1.98 12.04 1.46
CA VAL A 116 2.76 11.62 2.64
C VAL A 116 3.88 10.68 2.21
N CYS A 117 3.58 9.65 1.42
CA CYS A 117 4.56 8.67 0.96
C CYS A 117 5.72 9.33 0.18
N PHE A 118 5.41 10.24 -0.74
CA PHE A 118 6.39 11.03 -1.48
C PHE A 118 7.18 11.97 -0.57
N SER A 119 6.55 12.64 0.39
CA SER A 119 7.28 13.46 1.37
C SER A 119 8.26 12.63 2.20
N VAL A 120 7.91 11.38 2.53
CA VAL A 120 8.79 10.44 3.23
C VAL A 120 9.97 10.02 2.35
N PHE A 121 9.75 9.88 1.03
CA PHE A 121 10.83 9.63 0.08
C PHE A 121 11.76 10.84 -0.07
N ASP A 122 11.20 12.05 -0.19
CA ASP A 122 11.93 13.30 -0.45
C ASP A 122 12.70 13.81 0.78
N HIS A 123 12.20 13.62 2.00
CA HIS A 123 12.90 14.02 3.23
C HIS A 123 14.07 13.10 3.61
N ALA A 124 14.33 12.04 2.83
CA ALA A 124 15.34 11.04 3.13
C ALA A 124 16.72 11.35 2.51
N ASP A 125 17.12 12.63 2.50
CA ASP A 125 18.47 13.13 2.14
C ASP A 125 19.57 12.75 3.17
N GLY A 126 19.33 11.72 4.00
CA GLY A 126 20.35 11.01 4.76
C GLY A 126 20.86 9.79 3.99
N PRO A 127 21.98 9.14 4.40
CA PRO A 127 22.74 8.20 3.57
C PRO A 127 22.02 6.90 3.14
N ARG A 128 20.73 6.72 3.49
CA ARG A 128 19.87 5.65 2.96
C ARG A 128 18.42 6.14 2.85
N SER A 129 18.04 6.58 1.66
CA SER A 129 16.64 6.93 1.36
C SER A 129 15.69 5.76 1.61
N LEU A 130 14.40 6.02 1.87
CA LEU A 130 13.38 4.96 2.00
C LEU A 130 13.37 4.04 0.78
N ALA A 131 13.61 4.59 -0.42
CA ALA A 131 13.77 3.83 -1.65
C ALA A 131 14.90 2.78 -1.55
N THR A 132 16.02 3.13 -0.93
CA THR A 132 17.15 2.21 -0.69
C THR A 132 16.77 1.11 0.32
N ARG A 133 16.02 1.46 1.38
CA ARG A 133 15.57 0.51 2.40
C ARG A 133 14.51 -0.47 1.86
N MET A 134 13.55 0.04 1.08
CA MET A 134 12.53 -0.76 0.40
C MET A 134 13.17 -1.75 -0.57
N HIS A 135 14.19 -1.34 -1.34
CA HIS A 135 14.96 -2.26 -2.19
C HIS A 135 15.62 -3.40 -1.38
N THR A 136 16.24 -3.10 -0.23
CA THR A 136 16.79 -4.17 0.63
C THR A 136 15.73 -5.07 1.24
N ARG A 137 14.55 -4.55 1.59
CA ARG A 137 13.48 -5.35 2.19
C ARG A 137 12.75 -6.24 1.19
N TYR A 138 12.53 -5.77 -0.04
CA TYR A 138 12.07 -6.67 -1.11
C TYR A 138 13.08 -7.78 -1.36
N ARG A 139 14.38 -7.50 -1.31
CA ARG A 139 15.43 -8.51 -1.43
C ARG A 139 15.42 -9.52 -0.26
N GLU A 140 15.19 -9.09 0.98
CA GLU A 140 15.05 -9.98 2.13
C GLU A 140 13.75 -10.78 2.14
N ASN A 141 12.62 -10.17 1.80
CA ASN A 141 11.33 -10.87 1.71
C ASN A 141 11.32 -11.87 0.55
N ILE A 142 11.94 -11.54 -0.59
CA ILE A 142 12.17 -12.50 -1.69
C ILE A 142 13.12 -13.61 -1.21
N ARG A 143 14.19 -13.30 -0.48
CA ARG A 143 15.05 -14.33 0.11
C ARG A 143 14.28 -15.25 1.06
N ARG A 144 13.43 -14.71 1.93
CA ARG A 144 12.61 -15.51 2.86
C ARG A 144 11.57 -16.35 2.12
N LEU A 145 10.93 -15.81 1.08
CA LEU A 145 10.02 -16.57 0.22
C LEU A 145 10.74 -17.68 -0.59
N VAL A 146 12.01 -17.47 -0.97
CA VAL A 146 12.77 -18.41 -1.80
C VAL A 146 13.56 -19.43 -0.96
N CYS A 147 13.99 -19.08 0.26
CA CYS A 147 14.86 -19.93 1.08
C CYS A 147 14.15 -20.66 2.24
N GLY A 148 12.89 -20.34 2.56
CA GLY A 148 12.21 -20.91 3.74
C GLY A 148 12.76 -20.36 5.05
N GLU A 149 12.02 -20.52 6.16
CA GLU A 149 12.36 -19.92 7.47
C GLU A 149 13.57 -20.57 8.18
N ASP A 150 14.24 -21.55 7.56
CA ASP A 150 15.36 -22.28 8.15
C ASP A 150 16.70 -21.95 7.46
N CYS A 151 17.26 -20.78 7.76
CA CYS A 151 18.68 -20.44 7.53
C CYS A 151 19.25 -19.63 8.70
#